data_AF-A0A920RX55-F1
#
_entry.id   AF-A0A920RX55-F1
#
_cell.length_a   1.000
_cell.length_b   1.000
_cell.length_c   1.000
_cell.angle_alpha   90.00
_cell.angle_beta   90.00
_cell.angle_gamma   90.00
#
_symmetry.space_group_name_H-M   'P 1'
#
loop_
_entity.id
_entity.type
_entity.pdbx_description
1 polymer ?
#
loop_
_entity_poly.entity_id
_entity_poly.type
_entity_poly.pdbx_seq_one_letter_code
_entity_poly.pdbx_strand_id
1 'polypeptide(L)'
;MPRMGSPYRTRSVAENLGLFERMRSGEFENGEHVLRAKIDMNAGKINMRDPVLYPKLHAEHQRTGDHWCIYPLYDFAHTISDAKFKGNFPFL
;
A
#
# COMPACT_ATOMS: atom_id res chain seq x y z
N MET A 1 -10.19 -13.91 -19.55
CA MET A 1 -10.50 -14.20 -18.13
C MET A 1 -11.18 -12.98 -17.54
N PRO A 2 -12.40 -13.10 -16.95
CA PRO A 2 -13.04 -11.96 -16.30
C PRO A 2 -12.15 -11.48 -15.16
N ARG A 3 -11.88 -10.16 -15.12
CA ARG A 3 -11.06 -9.53 -14.07
C ARG A 3 -11.91 -9.41 -12.81
N MET A 4 -12.07 -10.54 -12.13
CA MET A 4 -12.84 -10.65 -10.91
C MET A 4 -12.10 -9.85 -9.81
N GLY A 5 -12.81 -8.91 -9.20
CA GLY A 5 -12.27 -8.18 -8.04
C GLY A 5 -12.01 -9.14 -6.88
N SER A 6 -11.11 -8.74 -5.98
CA SER A 6 -10.93 -9.50 -4.73
C SER A 6 -12.26 -9.59 -3.98
N PRO A 7 -12.59 -10.74 -3.36
CA PRO A 7 -13.79 -10.87 -2.52
C PRO A 7 -13.79 -9.89 -1.33
N TYR A 8 -12.62 -9.36 -0.96
CA TYR A 8 -12.45 -8.43 0.14
C TYR A 8 -12.58 -6.94 -0.28
N ARG A 9 -12.87 -6.64 -1.55
CA ARG A 9 -12.95 -5.26 -2.10
C ARG A 9 -14.15 -4.45 -1.58
N THR A 10 -15.15 -5.14 -1.05
CA THR A 10 -16.42 -4.56 -0.56
C THR A 10 -16.46 -4.42 0.97
N ARG A 11 -15.35 -4.68 1.66
CA ARG A 11 -15.22 -4.47 3.12
C ARG A 11 -15.54 -3.03 3.51
N SER A 12 -16.07 -2.87 4.72
CA SER A 12 -16.37 -1.56 5.28
C SER A 12 -15.08 -0.78 5.57
N VAL A 13 -15.19 0.55 5.65
CA VAL A 13 -14.05 1.41 6.01
C VAL A 13 -13.52 1.06 7.40
N ALA A 14 -14.41 0.81 8.37
CA ALA A 14 -14.04 0.45 9.74
C ALA A 14 -13.26 -0.87 9.80
N GLU A 15 -13.69 -1.89 9.06
CA GLU A 15 -12.98 -3.17 8.98
C GLU A 15 -11.58 -3.00 8.36
N ASN A 16 -11.48 -2.20 7.30
CA ASN A 16 -10.19 -1.95 6.64
C ASN A 16 -9.22 -1.20 7.56
N LEU A 17 -9.70 -0.22 8.33
CA LEU A 17 -8.88 0.51 9.30
C LEU A 17 -8.36 -0.42 10.39
N GLY A 18 -9.24 -1.25 10.98
CA GLY A 18 -8.85 -2.23 12.00
C GLY A 18 -7.82 -3.25 11.48
N LEU A 19 -8.02 -3.78 10.27
CA LEU A 19 -7.05 -4.68 9.65
C LEU A 19 -5.70 -3.99 9.39
N PHE A 20 -5.71 -2.73 8.96
CA PHE A 20 -4.48 -1.98 8.71
C PHE A 20 -3.70 -1.70 10.00
N GLU A 21 -4.38 -1.39 11.11
CA GLU A 21 -3.74 -1.25 12.42
C GLU A 21 -3.11 -2.56 12.89
N ARG A 22 -3.81 -3.69 12.70
CA ARG A 22 -3.30 -5.03 13.02
C ARG A 22 -2.14 -5.46 12.11
N MET A 23 -2.16 -5.05 10.85
CA MET A 23 -1.00 -5.19 9.95
C MET A 23 0.20 -4.40 10.46
N ARG A 24 -0.02 -3.21 11.01
CA ARG A 24 1.06 -2.40 11.60
C ARG A 24 1.57 -2.97 12.92
N SER A 25 0.71 -3.57 13.75
CA SER A 25 1.09 -4.22 15.02
C SER A 25 1.92 -5.49 14.83
N GLY A 26 1.87 -6.11 13.65
CA GLY A 26 2.63 -7.34 13.38
C GLY A 26 1.90 -8.62 13.71
N GLU A 27 0.56 -8.57 13.86
CA GLU A 27 -0.26 -9.75 14.14
C GLU A 27 -0.34 -10.77 13.00
N PHE A 28 0.06 -10.39 11.79
CA PHE A 28 -0.05 -11.21 10.58
C PHE A 28 1.32 -11.61 10.02
N GLU A 29 1.38 -12.78 9.39
CA GLU A 29 2.58 -13.30 8.73
C GLU A 29 2.88 -12.56 7.41
N ASN A 30 4.10 -12.71 6.92
CA ASN A 30 4.55 -12.11 5.67
C ASN A 30 3.70 -12.60 4.48
N GLY A 31 3.14 -11.67 3.72
CA GLY A 31 2.29 -11.97 2.57
C GLY A 31 0.85 -12.38 2.89
N GLU A 32 0.48 -12.51 4.16
CA GLU A 32 -0.90 -12.86 4.55
C GLU A 32 -1.89 -11.74 4.22
N HIS A 33 -1.46 -10.49 4.42
CA HIS A 33 -2.27 -9.30 4.18
C HIS A 33 -1.51 -8.23 3.37
N VAL A 34 -2.24 -7.59 2.46
CA VAL A 34 -1.74 -6.48 1.63
C VAL A 34 -2.78 -5.38 1.56
N LEU A 35 -2.36 -4.12 1.72
CA LEU A 35 -3.23 -2.99 1.42
C LEU A 35 -3.17 -2.72 -0.09
N ARG A 36 -4.33 -2.59 -0.73
CA ARG A 36 -4.46 -2.29 -2.17
C ARG A 36 -5.27 -1.03 -2.38
N ALA A 37 -4.92 -0.25 -3.40
CA ALA A 37 -5.76 0.85 -3.84
C ALA A 37 -7.02 0.31 -4.52
N LYS A 38 -8.15 0.97 -4.28
CA LYS A 38 -9.41 0.64 -4.96
C LYS A 38 -9.58 1.56 -6.16
N ILE A 39 -9.19 1.10 -7.34
CA ILE A 39 -9.22 1.90 -8.59
C ILE A 39 -10.15 1.21 -9.58
N ASP A 40 -9.62 0.61 -10.65
CA ASP A 40 -10.40 -0.04 -11.68
C ASP A 40 -9.70 -1.33 -12.15
N MET A 41 -10.34 -2.46 -11.85
CA MET A 41 -9.88 -3.77 -12.31
C MET A 41 -9.98 -3.93 -13.83
N ASN A 42 -10.75 -3.09 -14.51
CA ASN A 42 -10.90 -3.10 -15.97
C ASN A 42 -9.97 -2.15 -16.71
N ALA A 43 -9.12 -1.41 -16.01
CA ALA A 43 -8.18 -0.50 -16.63
C ALA A 43 -7.28 -1.23 -17.66
N GLY A 44 -7.06 -0.57 -18.80
CA GLY A 44 -6.14 -1.04 -19.83
C GLY A 44 -4.70 -1.16 -19.31
N LYS A 45 -4.28 -0.24 -18.42
CA LYS A 45 -2.99 -0.29 -17.74
C LYS A 45 -3.05 -1.24 -16.54
N ILE A 46 -2.10 -2.17 -16.48
CA ILE A 46 -2.01 -3.18 -15.41
C ILE A 46 -1.79 -2.52 -14.04
N ASN A 47 -0.99 -1.45 -13.97
CA ASN A 47 -0.68 -0.76 -12.72
C ASN A 47 -1.90 -0.06 -12.09
N MET A 48 -2.98 0.15 -12.85
CA MET A 48 -4.23 0.71 -12.33
C MET A 48 -5.21 -0.36 -11.84
N ARG A 49 -4.86 -1.65 -11.93
CA ARG A 49 -5.71 -2.78 -11.51
C ARG A 49 -5.52 -3.09 -10.04
N ASP A 50 -6.09 -2.23 -9.20
CA ASP A 50 -6.00 -2.28 -7.74
C ASP A 50 -4.55 -2.54 -7.26
N PRO A 51 -3.60 -1.61 -7.49
CA PRO A 51 -2.20 -1.79 -7.15
C PRO A 51 -2.02 -2.00 -5.64
N VAL A 52 -1.03 -2.82 -5.28
CA VAL A 52 -0.62 -2.99 -3.88
C VAL A 52 0.07 -1.71 -3.42
N LEU A 53 -0.28 -1.23 -2.23
CA LEU A 53 0.30 -0.05 -1.60
C LEU A 53 1.24 -0.45 -0.46
N TYR A 54 0.77 -1.32 0.43
CA TYR A 54 1.51 -1.77 1.61
C TYR A 54 1.43 -3.29 1.74
N PRO A 55 2.44 -4.04 1.25
CA PRO A 55 2.61 -5.43 1.66
C PRO A 55 3.04 -5.55 3.12
N LYS A 56 2.54 -6.59 3.81
CA LYS A 56 3.12 -7.04 5.06
C LYS A 56 4.49 -7.66 4.79
N LEU A 57 5.53 -7.05 5.34
CA LEU A 57 6.91 -7.51 5.23
C LEU A 57 7.61 -7.26 6.57
N HIS A 58 7.91 -8.34 7.26
CA HIS A 58 8.71 -8.41 8.46
C HIS A 58 10.16 -8.59 8.02
N ALA A 59 10.86 -7.46 7.89
CA ALA A 59 12.26 -7.38 7.55
C ALA A 59 12.87 -6.20 8.31
N GLU A 60 14.07 -6.40 8.83
CA GLU A 60 14.83 -5.37 9.50
C GLU A 60 15.22 -4.27 8.50
N HIS A 61 14.82 -3.03 8.77
CA HIS A 61 15.17 -1.91 7.92
C HIS A 61 16.39 -1.19 8.44
N GLN A 62 17.42 -1.04 7.59
CA GLN A 62 18.72 -0.45 7.93
C GLN A 62 18.67 0.89 8.70
N ARG A 63 17.63 1.71 8.47
CA ARG A 63 17.46 3.03 9.12
C ARG A 63 16.44 3.06 10.25
N THR A 64 15.49 2.13 10.28
CA THR A 64 14.33 2.17 11.20
C THR A 64 14.19 0.88 12.02
N GLY A 65 15.17 -0.03 11.92
CA GLY A 65 15.17 -1.32 12.60
C GLY A 65 13.90 -2.11 12.32
N ASP A 66 13.38 -2.73 13.38
CA ASP A 66 12.15 -3.52 13.37
C ASP A 66 10.90 -2.71 13.79
N HIS A 67 10.98 -1.38 13.81
CA HIS A 67 9.85 -0.54 14.20
C HIS A 67 8.67 -0.61 13.22
N TRP A 68 8.91 -1.09 12.01
CA TRP A 68 7.90 -1.22 10.96
C TRP A 68 7.94 -2.64 10.40
N CYS A 69 6.77 -3.22 10.22
CA CYS A 69 6.63 -4.46 9.47
C CYS A 69 5.56 -4.37 8.36
N ILE A 70 5.30 -3.13 7.91
CA ILE A 70 4.61 -2.81 6.66
C ILE A 70 5.45 -1.74 5.95
N TYR A 71 5.71 -1.93 4.66
CA TYR A 71 6.54 -1.00 3.89
C TYR A 71 5.76 -0.52 2.66
N PRO A 72 5.78 0.79 2.35
CA PRO A 72 5.11 1.30 1.16
C PRO A 72 5.84 0.83 -0.10
N LEU A 73 5.08 0.47 -1.12
CA LEU A 73 5.63 0.22 -2.45
C LEU A 73 6.06 1.52 -3.12
N TYR A 74 6.97 1.39 -4.09
CA TYR A 74 7.55 2.51 -4.83
C TYR A 74 6.50 3.48 -5.37
N ASP A 75 5.47 2.97 -6.06
CA ASP A 75 4.42 3.79 -6.67
C ASP A 75 3.69 4.69 -5.65
N PHE A 76 3.57 4.23 -4.40
CA PHE A 76 2.95 5.00 -3.32
C PHE A 76 3.95 5.95 -2.63
N ALA A 77 5.13 5.44 -2.29
CA ALA A 77 6.14 6.23 -1.57
C ALA A 77 6.68 7.40 -2.42
N HIS A 78 6.96 7.14 -3.69
CA HIS A 78 7.60 8.10 -4.59
C HIS A 78 6.69 9.32 -4.83
N THR A 79 5.42 9.07 -5.18
CA THR A 79 4.45 10.14 -5.46
C THR A 79 4.20 11.04 -4.25
N ILE A 80 4.17 10.46 -3.04
CA ILE A 80 4.01 11.22 -1.79
C ILE A 80 5.29 11.98 -1.45
N SER A 81 6.46 11.39 -1.66
CA SER A 81 7.75 12.04 -1.44
C SER A 81 7.89 13.28 -2.32
N ASP A 82 7.60 13.16 -3.62
CA ASP A 82 7.64 14.28 -4.55
C ASP A 82 6.67 15.39 -4.17
N ALA A 83 5.45 15.03 -3.76
CA ALA A 83 4.45 16.00 -3.31
C ALA A 83 4.90 16.74 -2.03
N LYS A 84 5.50 16.03 -1.07
CA LYS A 84 6.01 16.62 0.17
C LYS A 84 7.27 17.47 -0.03
N PHE A 85 8.11 17.11 -1.00
CA PHE A 85 9.35 17.83 -1.32
C PHE A 85 9.11 19.05 -2.22
N LYS A 86 7.85 19.43 -2.51
CA LYS A 86 7.54 20.71 -3.16
C LYS A 86 7.74 21.91 -2.23
N GLY A 87 8.97 22.06 -1.72
CA GLY A 87 9.56 23.33 -1.35
C GLY A 87 10.66 23.62 -2.36
N ASN A 88 10.42 24.62 -3.21
CA ASN A 88 11.37 25.20 -4.17
C ASN A 88 11.59 24.40 -5.47
N PHE A 89 10.80 24.71 -6.51
CA PHE A 89 11.27 24.62 -7.90
C PHE A 89 11.82 25.99 -8.31
N PRO A 90 13.12 26.31 -8.11
CA PRO A 90 13.66 27.59 -8.54
C PRO A 90 14.14 27.53 -9.99
N PHE A 91 13.39 26.97 -10.95
CA PHE A 91 13.72 27.05 -12.40
C PHE A 91 12.49 26.90 -13.31
N LEU A 92 11.41 27.60 -12.99
CA LEU A 92 10.45 28.12 -13.97
C LEU A 92 10.17 29.59 -13.66
#